data_AF-A0A261EV57-F1
#
_entry.id   AF-A0A261EV57-F1
#
_cell.length_a   1.000
_cell.length_b   1.000
_cell.length_c   1.000
_cell.angle_alpha   90.00
_cell.angle_beta   90.00
_cell.angle_gamma   90.00
#
_symmetry.space_group_name_H-M   'P 1'
#
loop_
_entity.id
_entity.type
_entity.pdbx_description
1 polymer ?
#
loop_
_entity_poly.entity_id
_entity_poly.type
_entity_poly.pdbx_seq_one_letter_code
_entity_poly.pdbx_strand_id
1 'polypeptide(L)'
;MVAMMHVAAAAGDGYGRCRESNMWCTRGGIQRLGCGRCRRLRHAGRGSGTVAGLIAMLVVFVMLGAASAMGTVAMAKATAGTAADEAALAAAARLYEGSGTERACAIASVVAQRNGAAMHACSVQGEDAIVTVEANANGLAVAGRALPGVRIRAVARAGPIGCDMD
;
A
#
# COMPACT_ATOMS: atom_id res chain seq x y z
N MET A 1 4.29 -8.79 11.60
CA MET A 1 2.95 -8.62 12.21
C MET A 1 2.24 -7.47 11.52
N VAL A 2 1.67 -7.73 10.34
CA VAL A 2 0.71 -6.81 9.72
C VAL A 2 -0.63 -7.22 10.30
N ALA A 3 -1.24 -6.34 11.07
CA ALA A 3 -2.57 -6.57 11.62
C ALA A 3 -3.52 -6.81 10.43
N MET A 4 -4.03 -8.04 10.31
CA MET A 4 -5.16 -8.35 9.44
C MET A 4 -6.33 -7.51 9.94
N MET A 5 -6.51 -6.34 9.32
CA MET A 5 -7.67 -5.50 9.54
C MET A 5 -8.85 -6.18 8.83
N HIS A 6 -9.38 -7.22 9.46
CA HIS A 6 -10.64 -7.83 9.08
C HIS A 6 -11.73 -6.78 9.32
N VAL A 7 -12.08 -6.08 8.24
CA VAL A 7 -13.33 -5.32 8.20
C VAL A 7 -14.45 -6.36 8.14
N ALA A 8 -14.93 -6.75 9.32
CA ALA A 8 -16.16 -7.51 9.45
C ALA A 8 -17.30 -6.64 8.89
N ALA A 9 -17.77 -6.98 7.70
CA ALA A 9 -18.98 -6.41 7.14
C ALA A 9 -20.15 -6.77 8.07
N ALA A 10 -20.58 -5.82 8.90
CA ALA A 10 -21.80 -5.95 9.68
C ALA A 10 -22.99 -5.85 8.72
N ALA A 11 -23.39 -6.98 8.13
CA ALA A 11 -24.67 -7.12 7.50
C ALA A 11 -25.74 -6.99 8.59
N GLY A 12 -26.33 -5.80 8.72
CA GLY A 12 -27.43 -5.54 9.64
C GLY A 12 -28.68 -6.28 9.18
N ASP A 13 -28.86 -7.52 9.63
CA ASP A 13 -30.11 -8.24 9.49
C ASP A 13 -31.18 -7.61 10.38
N GLY A 14 -31.97 -6.71 9.79
CA GLY A 14 -33.10 -6.08 10.43
C GLY A 14 -34.25 -7.06 10.65
N TYR A 15 -34.24 -7.79 11.77
CA TYR A 15 -35.42 -8.49 12.28
C TYR A 15 -36.06 -7.70 13.42
N GLY A 16 -37.16 -7.01 13.12
CA GLY A 16 -38.02 -6.38 14.13
C GLY A 16 -38.99 -7.38 14.76
N ARG A 17 -39.09 -7.41 16.09
CA ARG A 17 -40.14 -8.15 16.82
C ARG A 17 -41.42 -7.30 16.86
N CYS A 18 -42.56 -7.89 16.49
CA CYS A 18 -43.87 -7.29 16.79
C CYS A 18 -44.23 -7.56 18.26
N ARG A 19 -44.43 -6.47 19.02
CA ARG A 19 -44.99 -6.48 20.37
C ARG A 19 -46.50 -6.56 20.26
N GLU A 20 -47.03 -7.77 20.10
CA GLU A 20 -48.24 -8.31 20.76
C GLU A 20 -48.58 -9.65 20.05
N SER A 21 -48.56 -10.76 20.78
CA SER A 21 -48.97 -12.12 20.36
C SER A 21 -48.07 -12.86 19.35
N ASN A 22 -47.18 -13.70 19.89
CA ASN A 22 -46.53 -14.96 19.41
C ASN A 22 -46.57 -15.42 17.93
N MET A 23 -46.74 -14.55 16.94
CA MET A 23 -46.88 -14.95 15.53
C MET A 23 -45.66 -14.57 14.70
N TRP A 24 -45.12 -15.56 13.99
CA TRP A 24 -43.90 -15.46 13.19
C TRP A 24 -44.27 -15.29 11.72
N CYS A 25 -43.69 -14.30 11.01
CA CYS A 25 -43.78 -14.23 9.55
C CYS A 25 -42.62 -15.01 8.92
N THR A 26 -42.90 -16.13 8.27
CA THR A 26 -41.93 -16.84 7.44
C THR A 26 -41.89 -16.24 6.03
N ARG A 27 -40.70 -16.22 5.42
CA ARG A 27 -40.43 -15.60 4.12
C ARG A 27 -40.93 -16.44 2.92
N GLY A 28 -41.87 -17.36 3.14
CA GLY A 28 -42.24 -18.37 2.17
C GLY A 28 -43.75 -18.57 2.05
N GLY A 29 -44.30 -18.19 0.91
CA GLY A 29 -45.52 -18.80 0.37
C GLY A 29 -46.85 -18.24 0.86
N ILE A 30 -47.72 -17.94 -0.12
CA ILE A 30 -49.08 -17.44 0.08
C ILE A 30 -49.97 -18.62 0.46
N GLN A 31 -50.31 -18.77 1.74
CA GLN A 31 -51.44 -19.60 2.15
C GLN A 31 -52.57 -18.68 2.64
N ARG A 32 -53.73 -18.88 2.04
CA ARG A 32 -54.97 -18.15 2.31
C ARG A 32 -55.47 -18.55 3.68
N LEU A 33 -55.46 -17.64 4.64
CA LEU A 33 -56.49 -17.51 5.69
C LEU A 33 -56.34 -16.13 6.34
N GLY A 34 -57.48 -15.49 6.54
CA GLY A 34 -57.60 -14.06 6.78
C GLY A 34 -56.74 -13.54 7.92
N CYS A 35 -55.86 -12.59 7.61
CA CYS A 35 -55.36 -11.63 8.57
C CYS A 35 -55.33 -10.27 7.86
N GLY A 36 -56.07 -9.32 8.41
CA GLY A 36 -56.34 -8.03 7.79
C GLY A 36 -55.06 -7.35 7.33
N ARG A 37 -55.07 -6.87 6.07
CA ARG A 37 -54.09 -5.98 5.44
C ARG A 37 -52.74 -5.95 6.19
N CYS A 38 -51.81 -6.82 5.78
CA CYS A 38 -50.39 -6.48 5.88
C CYS A 38 -50.15 -5.26 4.98
N ARG A 39 -50.54 -4.08 5.49
CA ARG A 39 -50.10 -2.80 4.96
C ARG A 39 -48.59 -2.93 5.10
N ARG A 40 -47.90 -3.19 3.98
CA ARG A 40 -46.44 -3.14 3.92
C ARG A 40 -46.09 -1.85 4.64
N LEU A 41 -45.56 -1.96 5.85
CA LEU A 41 -44.76 -0.91 6.44
C LEU A 41 -43.54 -0.87 5.55
N ARG A 42 -43.70 -0.28 4.35
CA ARG A 42 -42.69 0.59 3.83
C ARG A 42 -42.63 1.68 4.89
N HIS A 43 -41.90 1.41 5.97
CA HIS A 43 -41.12 2.44 6.60
C HIS A 43 -40.26 2.98 5.46
N ALA A 44 -40.83 3.91 4.71
CA ALA A 44 -40.10 4.94 4.03
C ALA A 44 -39.37 5.64 5.17
N GLY A 45 -38.21 5.08 5.54
CA GLY A 45 -37.29 5.69 6.47
C GLY A 45 -36.86 6.97 5.79
N ARG A 46 -37.62 8.04 6.03
CA ARG A 46 -37.40 9.36 5.43
C ARG A 46 -36.11 10.02 5.96
N GLY A 47 -35.32 9.28 6.75
CA GLY A 47 -33.92 9.55 7.09
C GLY A 47 -32.99 8.33 7.00
N SER A 48 -33.41 7.20 6.40
CA SER A 48 -32.56 6.00 6.25
C SER A 48 -31.59 6.12 5.07
N GLY A 49 -31.99 6.82 4.00
CA GLY A 49 -31.13 7.03 2.83
C GLY A 49 -29.86 7.82 3.15
N THR A 50 -29.95 8.82 4.05
CA THR A 50 -28.79 9.60 4.48
C THR A 50 -27.85 8.78 5.36
N VAL A 51 -28.37 7.99 6.29
CA VAL A 51 -27.54 7.10 7.14
C VAL A 51 -26.82 6.06 6.28
N ALA A 52 -27.51 5.43 5.32
CA ALA A 52 -26.90 4.49 4.38
C ALA A 52 -25.83 5.18 3.50
N GLY A 53 -26.10 6.40 3.04
CA GLY A 53 -25.13 7.20 2.29
C GLY A 53 -23.88 7.57 3.09
N LEU A 54 -24.04 7.97 4.35
CA LEU A 54 -22.91 8.29 5.24
C LEU A 54 -22.04 7.05 5.52
N ILE A 55 -22.65 5.89 5.75
CA ILE A 55 -21.92 4.63 5.93
C ILE A 55 -21.13 4.29 4.65
N ALA A 56 -21.76 4.36 3.48
CA ALA A 56 -21.08 4.07 2.21
C ALA A 56 -19.91 5.04 1.97
N MET A 57 -20.09 6.33 2.25
CA MET A 57 -19.05 7.34 2.11
C MET A 57 -17.88 7.09 3.08
N LEU A 58 -18.17 6.71 4.33
CA LEU A 58 -17.15 6.36 5.31
C LEU A 58 -16.35 5.14 4.87
N VAL A 59 -17.00 4.10 4.34
CA VAL A 59 -16.32 2.91 3.79
C VAL A 59 -15.38 3.29 2.64
N VAL A 60 -15.83 4.16 1.73
CA VAL A 60 -15.00 4.66 0.62
C VAL A 60 -13.77 5.39 1.16
N PHE A 61 -13.93 6.30 2.12
CA PHE A 61 -12.78 6.99 2.72
C PHE A 61 -11.80 6.05 3.41
N VAL A 62 -12.30 5.03 4.11
CA VAL A 62 -11.45 4.00 4.73
C VAL A 62 -10.66 3.23 3.66
N MET A 63 -11.30 2.84 2.56
CA MET A 63 -10.63 2.16 1.44
C MET A 63 -9.56 3.06 0.79
N LEU A 64 -9.86 4.33 0.54
CA LEU A 64 -8.90 5.28 -0.02
C LEU A 64 -7.71 5.50 0.94
N GLY A 65 -7.97 5.63 2.24
CA GLY A 65 -6.92 5.75 3.26
C GLY A 65 -6.03 4.51 3.34
N ALA A 66 -6.60 3.32 3.20
CA ALA A 66 -5.82 2.08 3.14
C ALA A 66 -4.98 1.99 1.85
N ALA A 67 -5.55 2.37 0.70
CA ALA A 67 -4.84 2.37 -0.57
C ALA A 67 -3.66 3.36 -0.59
N SER A 68 -3.84 4.56 -0.04
CA SER A 68 -2.77 5.55 0.03
C SER A 68 -1.60 5.10 0.92
N ALA A 69 -1.90 4.41 2.02
CA ALA A 69 -0.88 3.82 2.90
C ALA A 69 -0.02 2.75 2.19
N MET A 70 -0.60 1.97 1.28
CA MET A 70 0.17 1.03 0.45
C MET A 70 1.01 1.76 -0.59
N GLY A 71 0.49 2.85 -1.15
CA GLY A 71 1.17 3.69 -2.14
C GLY A 71 2.50 4.25 -1.61
N THR A 72 2.56 4.71 -0.36
CA THR A 72 3.80 5.27 0.20
C THR A 72 4.93 4.24 0.29
N VAL A 73 4.61 2.98 0.61
CA VAL A 73 5.60 1.89 0.68
C VAL A 73 6.09 1.51 -0.71
N ALA A 74 5.16 1.41 -1.68
CA ALA A 74 5.51 1.08 -3.06
C ALA A 74 6.40 2.17 -3.69
N MET A 75 6.06 3.44 -3.48
CA MET A 75 6.87 4.57 -3.93
C MET A 75 8.26 4.55 -3.30
N ALA A 76 8.37 4.33 -1.99
CA ALA A 76 9.67 4.28 -1.33
C ALA A 76 10.56 3.14 -1.84
N LYS A 77 9.97 1.97 -2.16
CA LYS A 77 10.68 0.86 -2.79
C LYS A 77 11.14 1.20 -4.21
N ALA A 78 10.30 1.86 -4.99
CA ALA A 78 10.64 2.30 -6.34
C ALA A 78 11.79 3.32 -6.31
N THR A 79 11.71 4.33 -5.45
CA THR A 79 12.76 5.35 -5.27
C THR A 79 14.08 4.74 -4.82
N ALA A 80 14.06 3.75 -3.91
CA ALA A 80 15.27 3.05 -3.50
C ALA A 80 15.93 2.30 -4.66
N GLY A 81 15.13 1.67 -5.53
CA GLY A 81 15.60 0.98 -6.73
C GLY A 81 16.25 1.96 -7.71
N THR A 82 15.54 3.01 -8.10
CA THR A 82 16.05 4.01 -9.05
C THR A 82 17.34 4.68 -8.54
N ALA A 83 17.42 4.94 -7.22
CA ALA A 83 18.63 5.48 -6.60
C ALA A 83 19.83 4.51 -6.70
N ALA A 84 19.59 3.21 -6.53
CA ALA A 84 20.62 2.18 -6.64
C ALA A 84 21.14 2.09 -8.08
N ASP A 85 20.23 2.10 -9.06
CA ASP A 85 20.56 1.99 -10.48
C ASP A 85 21.42 3.17 -10.97
N GLU A 86 21.04 4.41 -10.61
CA GLU A 86 21.85 5.59 -10.96
C GLU A 86 23.23 5.58 -10.29
N ALA A 87 23.28 5.15 -9.01
CA ALA A 87 24.54 5.06 -8.29
C ALA A 87 25.47 3.99 -8.90
N ALA A 88 24.92 2.84 -9.32
CA ALA A 88 25.68 1.78 -9.97
C ALA A 88 26.23 2.22 -11.34
N LEU A 89 25.40 2.89 -12.16
CA LEU A 89 25.82 3.46 -13.44
C LEU A 89 26.93 4.51 -13.27
N ALA A 90 26.80 5.39 -12.27
CA ALA A 90 27.80 6.40 -11.98
C ALA A 90 29.14 5.80 -11.52
N ALA A 91 29.11 4.72 -10.73
CA ALA A 91 30.31 3.96 -10.39
C ALA A 91 30.93 3.30 -11.62
N ALA A 92 30.13 2.61 -12.44
CA ALA A 92 30.61 1.94 -13.64
C ALA A 92 31.28 2.92 -14.62
N ALA A 93 30.66 4.08 -14.86
CA ALA A 93 31.23 5.13 -15.70
C ALA A 93 32.63 5.57 -15.24
N ARG A 94 32.83 5.71 -13.92
CA ARG A 94 34.13 6.08 -13.34
C ARG A 94 35.15 4.95 -13.37
N LEU A 95 34.71 3.69 -13.30
CA LEU A 95 35.60 2.55 -13.51
C LEU A 95 36.10 2.50 -14.95
N TYR A 96 35.24 2.76 -15.94
CA TYR A 96 35.64 2.84 -17.35
C TYR A 96 36.66 3.94 -17.65
N GLU A 97 36.57 5.08 -16.95
CA GLU A 97 37.57 6.16 -17.06
C GLU A 97 38.93 5.81 -16.40
N GLY A 98 39.06 4.64 -15.77
CA GLY A 98 40.29 4.22 -15.10
C GLY A 98 40.55 4.93 -13.76
N SER A 99 39.53 5.58 -13.18
CA SER A 99 39.69 6.44 -11.99
C SER A 99 39.89 5.67 -10.66
N GLY A 100 39.84 4.34 -10.70
CA GLY A 100 40.01 3.44 -9.56
C GLY A 100 38.73 3.24 -8.75
N THR A 101 38.71 2.18 -7.95
CA THR A 101 37.54 1.75 -7.16
C THR A 101 37.10 2.79 -6.14
N GLU A 102 38.04 3.50 -5.51
CA GLU A 102 37.73 4.53 -4.51
C GLU A 102 36.95 5.71 -5.10
N ARG A 103 37.34 6.21 -6.28
CA ARG A 103 36.64 7.32 -6.94
C ARG A 103 35.28 6.90 -7.47
N ALA A 104 35.15 5.67 -7.96
CA ALA A 104 33.88 5.11 -8.39
C ALA A 104 32.87 5.05 -7.23
N CYS A 105 33.28 4.53 -6.08
CA CYS A 105 32.43 4.49 -4.89
C CYS A 105 32.14 5.88 -4.31
N ALA A 106 33.11 6.80 -4.34
CA ALA A 106 32.86 8.18 -3.92
C ALA A 106 31.75 8.84 -4.74
N ILE A 107 31.78 8.72 -6.07
CA ILE A 107 30.75 9.29 -6.95
C ILE A 107 29.40 8.61 -6.76
N ALA A 108 29.36 7.28 -6.64
CA ALA A 108 28.13 6.56 -6.35
C ALA A 108 27.49 7.02 -5.03
N SER A 109 28.30 7.36 -4.01
CA SER A 109 27.77 7.85 -2.73
C SER A 109 27.09 9.22 -2.86
N VAL A 110 27.63 10.08 -3.73
CA VAL A 110 27.05 11.41 -4.01
C VAL A 110 25.74 11.26 -4.77
N VAL A 111 25.70 10.36 -5.76
CA VAL A 111 24.49 10.09 -6.56
C VAL A 111 23.39 9.46 -5.70
N ALA A 112 23.72 8.50 -4.84
CA ALA A 112 22.77 7.91 -3.90
C ALA A 112 22.14 8.99 -3.00
N GLN A 113 22.96 9.86 -2.41
CA GLN A 113 22.49 10.95 -1.54
C GLN A 113 21.59 11.94 -2.27
N ARG A 114 21.91 12.29 -3.52
CA ARG A 114 21.06 13.14 -4.36
C ARG A 114 19.68 12.53 -4.63
N ASN A 115 19.59 11.20 -4.64
CA ASN A 115 18.35 10.45 -4.81
C ASN A 115 17.64 10.11 -3.49
N GLY A 116 18.07 10.70 -2.36
CA GLY A 116 17.44 10.48 -1.06
C GLY A 116 17.73 9.11 -0.43
N ALA A 117 18.80 8.44 -0.87
CA ALA A 117 19.27 7.19 -0.29
C ALA A 117 20.69 7.36 0.29
N ALA A 118 21.00 6.60 1.34
CA ALA A 118 22.35 6.54 1.89
C ALA A 118 23.10 5.34 1.28
N MET A 119 24.39 5.49 1.02
CA MET A 119 25.22 4.37 0.63
C MET A 119 25.40 3.43 1.82
N HIS A 120 25.05 2.15 1.64
CA HIS A 120 25.32 1.13 2.65
C HIS A 120 26.61 0.36 2.32
N ALA A 121 26.77 -0.06 1.07
CA ALA A 121 27.95 -0.79 0.63
C ALA A 121 28.25 -0.48 -0.84
N CYS A 122 29.53 -0.48 -1.18
CA CYS A 122 30.00 -0.36 -2.55
C CYS A 122 31.17 -1.33 -2.73
N SER A 123 31.07 -2.20 -3.72
CA SER A 123 32.13 -3.16 -4.05
C SER A 123 32.27 -3.26 -5.56
N VAL A 124 33.51 -3.41 -6.02
CA VAL A 124 33.82 -3.62 -7.43
C VAL A 124 34.34 -5.04 -7.60
N GLN A 125 33.72 -5.81 -8.49
CA GLN A 125 34.12 -7.18 -8.83
C GLN A 125 34.57 -7.20 -10.29
N GLY A 126 35.88 -7.20 -10.53
CA GLY A 126 36.41 -7.05 -11.89
C GLY A 126 36.03 -5.69 -12.47
N GLU A 127 35.16 -5.70 -13.47
CA GLU A 127 34.61 -4.50 -14.13
C GLU A 127 33.18 -4.15 -13.66
N ASP A 128 32.60 -4.95 -12.77
CA ASP A 128 31.26 -4.74 -12.23
C ASP A 128 31.26 -3.88 -10.97
N ALA A 129 30.49 -2.80 -10.96
CA ALA A 129 30.15 -2.06 -9.76
C ALA A 129 28.87 -2.61 -9.13
N ILE A 130 28.94 -3.06 -7.89
CA ILE A 130 27.80 -3.48 -7.07
C ILE A 130 27.60 -2.44 -5.97
N VAL A 131 26.45 -1.77 -6.00
CA VAL A 131 26.09 -0.72 -5.05
C VAL A 131 24.86 -1.15 -4.26
N THR A 132 24.96 -1.05 -2.94
CA THR A 132 23.85 -1.23 -2.02
C THR A 132 23.52 0.10 -1.37
N VAL A 133 22.27 0.54 -1.50
CA VAL A 133 21.76 1.77 -0.89
C VAL A 133 20.65 1.45 0.11
N GLU A 134 20.50 2.32 1.10
CA GLU A 134 19.46 2.27 2.11
C GLU A 134 18.64 3.56 2.04
N ALA A 135 17.35 3.45 1.71
CA ALA A 135 16.41 4.55 1.69
C ALA A 135 15.51 4.47 2.94
N ASN A 136 15.15 5.62 3.48
CA ASN A 136 14.23 5.69 4.60
C ASN A 136 12.85 6.12 4.09
N ALA A 137 11.88 5.21 4.17
CA ALA A 137 10.49 5.54 3.90
C ALA A 137 9.97 6.29 5.12
N ASN A 138 9.73 7.60 4.97
CA ASN A 138 9.10 8.40 6.02
C ASN A 138 7.80 7.71 6.45
N GLY A 139 7.63 7.55 7.76
CA GLY A 139 6.47 6.85 8.29
C GLY A 139 5.18 7.60 8.02
N LEU A 140 4.09 6.85 7.83
CA LEU A 140 2.78 7.42 7.59
C LEU A 140 2.29 8.17 8.83
N ALA A 141 1.82 9.41 8.66
CA ALA A 141 1.15 10.15 9.72
C ALA A 141 -0.35 9.81 9.69
N VAL A 142 -0.82 9.07 10.70
CA VAL A 142 -2.24 8.71 10.86
C VAL A 142 -2.78 9.46 12.06
N ALA A 143 -3.81 10.28 11.84
CA ALA A 143 -4.47 11.07 12.89
C ALA A 143 -3.49 11.89 13.76
N GLY A 144 -2.48 12.51 13.14
CA GLY A 144 -1.48 13.34 13.82
C GLY A 144 -0.36 12.57 14.53
N ARG A 145 -0.35 11.23 14.45
CA ARG A 145 0.72 10.40 15.01
C ARG A 145 1.60 9.86 13.90
N ALA A 146 2.88 10.25 13.92
CA ALA A 146 3.89 9.73 13.00
C ALA A 146 4.24 8.29 13.39
N LEU A 147 4.06 7.35 12.46
CA LEU A 147 4.62 6.02 12.59
C LEU A 147 6.15 6.08 12.35
N PRO A 148 6.93 5.18 12.95
CA PRO A 148 8.35 5.07 12.63
C PRO A 148 8.52 4.73 11.15
N GLY A 149 9.51 5.37 10.51
CA GLY A 149 9.88 5.09 9.13
C GLY A 149 10.39 3.65 8.97
N VAL A 150 10.27 3.13 7.75
CA VAL A 150 10.79 1.81 7.39
C VAL A 150 12.06 2.00 6.57
N ARG A 151 13.13 1.30 6.95
CA ARG A 151 14.35 1.28 6.16
C ARG A 151 14.24 0.23 5.06
N ILE A 152 14.48 0.64 3.82
CA ILE A 152 14.39 -0.20 2.64
C ILE A 152 15.78 -0.27 2.02
N ARG A 153 16.24 -1.47 1.71
CA ARG A 153 17.52 -1.70 1.04
C ARG A 153 17.28 -2.06 -0.42
N ALA A 154 18.08 -1.48 -1.30
CA ALA A 154 18.11 -1.79 -2.71
C ALA A 154 19.56 -2.05 -3.13
N VAL A 155 19.74 -3.01 -4.03
CA VAL A 155 21.03 -3.41 -4.58
C VAL A 155 20.94 -3.32 -6.08
N ALA A 156 21.93 -2.69 -6.71
CA ALA A 156 22.07 -2.63 -8.16
C ALA A 156 23.49 -3.04 -8.55
N ARG A 157 23.61 -3.65 -9.73
CA ARG A 157 24.88 -4.03 -10.35
C ARG A 157 24.94 -3.42 -11.74
N ALA A 158 26.06 -2.78 -12.07
CA ALA A 158 26.35 -2.27 -13.39
C ALA A 158 27.76 -2.71 -13.82
N GLY A 159 27.87 -3.29 -15.00
CA GLY A 159 29.12 -3.71 -15.62
C GLY A 159 28.97 -3.84 -17.14
N PRO A 160 30.05 -4.13 -17.87
CA PRO A 160 30.00 -4.31 -19.32
C PRO A 160 29.02 -5.40 -19.73
N ILE A 161 28.20 -5.13 -20.75
CA ILE A 161 27.50 -6.23 -21.43
C ILE A 161 28.54 -7.00 -22.25
N GLY A 162 28.73 -8.28 -21.93
CA GLY A 162 29.45 -9.20 -22.79
C GLY A 162 28.62 -9.40 -24.05
N CYS A 163 28.94 -8.67 -25.12
CA CYS A 163 28.45 -9.02 -26.45
C CYS A 163 29.33 -10.16 -26.97
N ASP A 164 29.17 -11.35 -26.40
CA ASP A 164 29.69 -12.56 -27.01
C ASP A 164 28.84 -12.82 -28.27
N MET A 165 29.41 -12.46 -29.42
CA MET A 165 28.86 -12.73 -30.73
C MET A 165 29.43 -14.09 -31.19
N ASP A 166 28.80 -15.18 -30.75
CA ASP A 166 29.00 -16.51 -31.37
C ASP A 166 28.25 -16.62 -32.71
#